data_AF-A0A497NI74-F1
#
_entry.id   AF-A0A497NI74-F1
#
_cell.length_a   1.000
_cell.length_b   1.000
_cell.length_c   1.000
_cell.angle_alpha   90.00
_cell.angle_beta   90.00
_cell.angle_gamma   90.00
#
_symmetry.space_group_name_H-M   'P 1'
#
loop_
_entity.id
_entity.type
_entity.pdbx_description
1 polymer ?
#
loop_
_entity_poly.entity_id
_entity_poly.type
_entity_poly.pdbx_seq_one_letter_code
_entity_poly.pdbx_strand_id
1 'polypeptide(L)'
;MGRGVEEEVISFIKRLVGEVRELRFALLNTSTGSLISNARGDEATNLVGLALSTMPLLKPGDFALKRGKNGILTILFRPDEDVLIALGGKWASPGLALTCARFLHARFGEVLGSLGAPEGCLPMLAEGREVSMRMEPTRLLLLSYVDGEASVEELASRVGVEVERAYELIEELREIGAVLCLPRRAGVSVARPVRPVPRPGAIYELDPKFESVEEALSLAPPSRLIWLAIEGLGRGLNLDEMVEHITSSGVRTTREEVEEVLELLVRLGIARRRG
;
A
#
# COMPACT_ATOMS: atom_id res chain seq x y z
N MET A 1 -5.21 17.60 15.95
CA MET A 1 -5.86 18.37 14.86
C MET A 1 -5.88 17.55 13.56
N GLY A 2 -6.43 16.33 13.57
CA GLY A 2 -6.33 15.38 12.46
C GLY A 2 -7.68 14.89 11.93
N ARG A 3 -8.69 15.76 11.81
CA ARG A 3 -9.93 15.38 11.13
C ARG A 3 -9.66 15.26 9.63
N GLY A 4 -9.53 14.02 9.16
CA GLY A 4 -9.90 13.58 7.81
C GLY A 4 -9.31 14.37 6.63
N VAL A 5 -8.01 14.66 6.57
CA VAL A 5 -7.42 15.34 5.40
C VAL A 5 -7.69 14.56 4.10
N GLU A 6 -7.74 13.22 4.18
CA GLU A 6 -8.19 12.36 3.09
C GLU A 6 -9.64 12.69 2.64
N GLU A 7 -10.58 12.83 3.58
CA GLU A 7 -11.96 13.22 3.29
C GLU A 7 -12.05 14.63 2.74
N GLU A 8 -11.21 15.56 3.22
CA GLU A 8 -11.13 16.91 2.69
C GLU A 8 -10.68 16.87 1.22
N VAL A 9 -9.65 16.08 0.90
CA VAL A 9 -9.20 15.86 -0.48
C VAL A 9 -10.32 15.27 -1.34
N ILE A 10 -11.02 14.23 -0.88
CA ILE A 10 -12.16 13.63 -1.62
C ILE A 10 -13.26 14.67 -1.85
N SER A 11 -13.64 15.42 -0.81
CA SER A 11 -14.67 16.46 -0.90
C SER A 11 -14.26 17.59 -1.84
N PHE A 12 -12.96 17.92 -1.90
CA PHE A 12 -12.41 18.95 -2.76
C PHE A 12 -12.45 18.50 -4.23
N ILE A 13 -11.99 17.27 -4.51
CA ILE A 13 -12.10 16.67 -5.85
C ILE A 13 -13.56 16.65 -6.31
N LYS A 14 -14.48 16.17 -5.46
CA LYS A 14 -15.91 16.11 -5.79
C LYS A 14 -16.50 17.47 -6.14
N ARG A 15 -16.12 18.54 -5.41
CA ARG A 15 -16.56 19.91 -5.70
C ARG A 15 -15.99 20.46 -7.00
N LEU A 16 -14.77 20.08 -7.35
CA LEU A 16 -14.04 20.66 -8.48
C LEU A 16 -14.40 20.00 -9.82
N VAL A 17 -14.59 18.68 -9.82
CA VAL A 17 -14.77 17.89 -11.05
C VAL A 17 -16.01 17.00 -11.05
N GLY A 18 -16.80 16.99 -9.97
CA GLY A 18 -17.92 16.06 -9.79
C GLY A 18 -17.48 14.67 -9.32
N GLU A 19 -18.36 13.68 -9.47
CA GLU A 19 -18.06 12.30 -9.07
C GLU A 19 -17.13 11.61 -10.07
N VAL A 20 -15.96 11.19 -9.58
CA VAL A 20 -15.02 10.36 -10.32
C VAL A 20 -15.20 8.91 -9.87
N ARG A 21 -15.64 8.04 -10.78
CA ARG A 21 -15.78 6.61 -10.48
C ARG A 21 -14.39 5.98 -10.31
N GLU A 22 -14.28 5.08 -9.34
CA GLU A 22 -13.03 4.36 -9.02
C GLU A 22 -11.88 5.34 -8.70
N LEU A 23 -12.20 6.46 -8.05
CA LEU A 23 -11.21 7.46 -7.66
C LEU A 23 -10.18 6.86 -6.69
N ARG A 24 -8.91 6.99 -7.09
CA ARG A 24 -7.74 6.73 -6.26
C ARG A 24 -6.79 7.90 -6.32
N PHE A 25 -6.21 8.27 -5.19
CA PHE A 25 -5.19 9.31 -5.15
C PHE A 25 -4.10 8.99 -4.14
N ALA A 26 -2.92 9.53 -4.42
CA ALA A 26 -1.81 9.62 -3.49
C ALA A 26 -1.14 10.98 -3.67
N LEU A 27 -1.02 11.75 -2.59
CA LEU A 27 -0.22 12.96 -2.51
C LEU A 27 0.97 12.61 -1.63
N LEU A 28 2.16 12.57 -2.23
CA LEU A 28 3.39 12.16 -1.57
C LEU A 28 4.34 13.36 -1.47
N ASN A 29 4.85 13.63 -0.27
CA ASN A 29 6.04 14.43 -0.06
C ASN A 29 7.22 13.47 0.06
N THR A 30 8.15 13.52 -0.88
CA THR A 30 9.27 12.60 -0.98
C THR A 30 10.43 12.92 -0.05
N SER A 31 10.46 14.15 0.46
CA SER A 31 11.49 14.66 1.35
C SER A 31 11.15 14.39 2.81
N THR A 32 9.86 14.41 3.17
CA THR A 32 9.38 14.04 4.50
C THR A 32 8.85 12.60 4.58
N GLY A 33 8.61 11.93 3.44
CA GLY A 33 7.94 10.63 3.41
C GLY A 33 6.45 10.68 3.78
N SER A 34 5.86 11.87 3.84
CA SER A 34 4.46 12.08 4.22
C SER A 34 3.54 11.75 3.06
N LEU A 35 2.47 10.99 3.31
CA LEU A 35 1.58 10.49 2.27
C LEU A 35 0.11 10.69 2.66
N ILE A 36 -0.66 11.36 1.81
CA ILE A 36 -2.13 11.38 1.90
C ILE A 36 -2.68 10.53 0.76
N SER A 37 -3.38 9.45 1.10
CA SER A 37 -3.96 8.56 0.10
C SER A 37 -5.29 7.99 0.57
N ASN A 38 -6.19 7.70 -0.38
CA ASN A 38 -7.37 6.89 -0.15
C ASN A 38 -7.20 5.40 -0.54
N ALA A 39 -6.03 5.02 -1.02
CA ALA A 39 -5.64 3.63 -1.22
C ALA A 39 -5.06 3.06 0.10
N ARG A 40 -5.14 1.73 0.26
CA ARG A 40 -4.61 1.00 1.43
C ARG A 40 -3.96 -0.32 0.99
N GLY A 41 -3.11 -0.89 1.86
CA GLY A 41 -2.36 -2.12 1.59
C GLY A 41 -1.69 -2.09 0.22
N ASP A 42 -1.79 -3.19 -0.53
CA ASP A 42 -1.19 -3.33 -1.85
C ASP A 42 -1.63 -2.27 -2.87
N GLU A 43 -2.85 -1.74 -2.76
CA GLU A 43 -3.29 -0.71 -3.69
C GLU A 43 -2.50 0.59 -3.48
N ALA A 44 -2.21 0.92 -2.23
CA ALA A 44 -1.34 2.04 -1.88
C ALA A 44 0.11 1.76 -2.30
N THR A 45 0.62 0.57 -1.99
CA THR A 45 1.95 0.11 -2.39
C THR A 45 2.17 0.21 -3.90
N ASN A 46 1.24 -0.32 -4.70
CA ASN A 46 1.29 -0.26 -6.16
C ASN A 46 1.22 1.17 -6.69
N LEU A 47 0.33 2.01 -6.15
CA LEU A 47 0.16 3.39 -6.60
C LEU A 47 1.40 4.23 -6.28
N VAL A 48 1.98 4.02 -5.09
CA VAL A 48 3.17 4.74 -4.64
C VAL A 48 4.43 4.22 -5.30
N GLY A 49 4.61 2.91 -5.45
CA GLY A 49 5.71 2.33 -6.22
C GLY A 49 5.70 2.80 -7.68
N LEU A 50 4.50 2.91 -8.28
CA LEU A 50 4.34 3.54 -9.59
C LEU A 50 4.79 5.01 -9.58
N ALA A 51 4.38 5.77 -8.56
CA ALA A 51 4.73 7.18 -8.45
C ALA A 51 6.25 7.36 -8.29
N LEU A 52 6.86 6.65 -7.34
CA LEU A 52 8.29 6.70 -7.04
C LEU A 52 9.17 6.23 -8.20
N SER A 53 8.77 5.19 -8.94
CA SER A 53 9.51 4.73 -10.12
C SER A 53 9.43 5.70 -11.32
N THR A 54 8.34 6.47 -11.42
CA THR A 54 8.15 7.44 -12.51
C THR A 54 8.80 8.79 -12.19
N MET A 55 8.90 9.16 -10.91
CA MET A 55 9.39 10.46 -10.47
C MET A 55 10.76 10.86 -11.04
N PRO A 56 11.79 9.99 -11.11
CA PRO A 56 13.11 10.37 -11.65
C PRO A 56 13.06 10.76 -13.13
N LEU A 57 11.99 10.37 -13.84
CA LEU A 57 11.78 10.68 -15.25
C LEU A 57 11.05 12.00 -15.47
N LEU A 58 10.51 12.63 -14.42
CA LEU A 58 9.71 13.85 -14.48
C LEU A 58 10.48 15.02 -13.89
N LYS A 59 10.48 16.16 -14.57
CA LYS A 59 10.90 17.45 -13.99
C LYS A 59 9.73 18.12 -13.27
N PRO A 60 9.97 19.08 -12.36
CA PRO A 60 8.92 19.95 -11.85
C PRO A 60 8.07 20.56 -12.97
N GLY A 61 6.76 20.43 -12.84
CA GLY A 61 5.76 20.83 -13.83
C GLY A 61 5.36 19.74 -14.83
N ASP A 62 6.13 18.66 -14.95
CA ASP A 62 5.84 17.55 -15.86
C ASP A 62 4.76 16.61 -15.31
N PHE A 63 4.14 15.87 -16.22
CA PHE A 63 3.21 14.80 -15.89
C PHE A 63 3.41 13.58 -16.79
N ALA A 64 3.09 12.41 -16.26
CA ALA A 64 2.98 11.16 -17.00
C ALA A 64 1.54 10.64 -16.94
N LEU A 65 1.15 9.93 -17.99
CA LEU A 65 -0.12 9.22 -18.07
C LEU A 65 0.18 7.73 -18.16
N LYS A 66 -0.42 6.94 -17.26
CA LYS A 66 -0.39 5.48 -17.34
C LYS A 66 -1.81 4.96 -17.41
N ARG A 67 -2.07 4.05 -18.35
CA ARG A 67 -3.34 3.35 -18.44
C ARG A 67 -3.16 1.94 -17.88
N GLY A 68 -3.94 1.59 -16.87
CA GLY A 68 -3.98 0.24 -16.34
C GLY A 68 -4.64 -0.72 -17.34
N LYS A 69 -4.41 -2.03 -17.16
CA LYS A 69 -5.09 -3.09 -17.95
C LYS A 69 -6.62 -3.02 -17.81
N ASN A 70 -7.11 -2.53 -16.67
CA ASN A 70 -8.52 -2.27 -16.38
C ASN A 70 -9.09 -1.01 -17.07
N GLY A 71 -8.29 -0.32 -17.90
CA GLY A 71 -8.68 0.90 -18.61
C GLY A 71 -8.68 2.16 -17.74
N ILE A 72 -8.38 2.06 -16.43
CA ILE A 72 -8.27 3.21 -15.53
C ILE A 72 -7.08 4.05 -15.97
N LEU A 73 -7.31 5.36 -16.09
CA LEU A 73 -6.26 6.34 -16.32
C LEU A 73 -5.70 6.79 -14.98
N THR A 74 -4.39 6.66 -14.82
CA THR A 74 -3.64 7.23 -13.71
C THR A 74 -2.74 8.33 -14.24
N ILE A 75 -2.92 9.54 -13.69
CA ILE A 75 -2.01 10.67 -13.94
C ILE A 75 -1.02 10.73 -12.79
N LEU A 76 0.25 10.92 -13.13
CA LEU A 76 1.32 11.23 -12.19
C LEU A 76 1.78 12.64 -12.51
N PHE A 77 1.64 13.56 -11.57
CA PHE A 77 2.00 14.96 -11.74
C PHE A 77 3.05 15.33 -10.69
N ARG A 78 4.17 15.87 -11.16
CA ARG A 78 5.26 16.37 -10.29
C ARG A 78 5.19 17.90 -10.26
N PRO A 79 4.46 18.52 -9.31
CA PRO A 79 4.36 19.98 -9.25
C PRO A 79 5.68 20.68 -8.93
N ASP A 80 6.49 20.11 -8.04
CA ASP A 80 7.75 20.67 -7.57
C ASP A 80 8.80 19.56 -7.31
N GLU A 81 9.90 19.90 -6.64
CA GLU A 81 10.98 18.94 -6.38
C GLU A 81 10.59 17.84 -5.39
N ASP A 82 9.75 18.17 -4.41
CA ASP A 82 9.47 17.34 -3.23
C ASP A 82 8.11 16.65 -3.29
N VAL A 83 7.19 17.13 -4.12
CA VAL A 83 5.81 16.65 -4.15
C VAL A 83 5.51 15.88 -5.42
N LEU A 84 4.81 14.77 -5.25
CA LEU A 84 4.28 13.95 -6.33
C LEU A 84 2.82 13.62 -6.08
N ILE A 85 1.99 13.80 -7.11
CA ILE A 85 0.54 13.57 -7.04
C ILE A 85 0.16 12.50 -8.05
N ALA A 86 -0.39 11.39 -7.57
CA ALA A 86 -1.00 10.35 -8.37
C ALA A 86 -2.52 10.45 -8.31
N LEU A 87 -3.20 10.46 -9.46
CA LEU A 87 -4.65 10.48 -9.59
C LEU A 87 -5.12 9.37 -10.55
N GLY A 88 -5.68 8.31 -9.99
CA GLY A 88 -6.34 7.22 -10.71
C GLY A 88 -7.86 7.38 -10.73
N GLY A 89 -8.49 7.02 -11.85
CA GLY A 89 -9.95 6.92 -11.92
C GLY A 89 -10.51 6.98 -13.33
N LYS A 90 -11.84 6.93 -13.43
CA LYS A 90 -12.57 7.15 -14.68
C LYS A 90 -12.88 8.63 -14.86
N TRP A 91 -11.85 9.37 -15.24
CA TRP A 91 -11.92 10.81 -15.49
C TRP A 91 -12.62 11.10 -16.83
N ALA A 92 -13.38 12.20 -16.90
CA ALA A 92 -14.01 12.65 -18.14
C ALA A 92 -12.96 13.01 -19.22
N SER A 93 -11.81 13.56 -18.81
CA SER A 93 -10.66 13.77 -19.68
C SER A 93 -9.35 13.80 -18.88
N PRO A 94 -8.20 13.49 -19.50
CA PRO A 94 -6.89 13.65 -18.87
C PRO A 94 -6.61 15.10 -18.43
N GLY A 95 -7.07 16.09 -19.20
CA GLY A 95 -6.89 17.51 -18.88
C GLY A 95 -7.60 17.93 -17.58
N LEU A 96 -8.79 17.38 -17.32
CA LEU A 96 -9.53 17.64 -16.09
C LEU A 96 -8.82 17.05 -14.86
N ALA A 97 -8.29 15.83 -15.00
CA ALA A 97 -7.50 15.18 -13.97
C ALA A 97 -6.20 15.94 -13.67
N LEU A 98 -5.47 16.40 -14.69
CA LEU A 98 -4.27 17.22 -14.50
C LEU A 98 -4.60 18.56 -13.83
N THR A 99 -5.70 19.20 -14.22
CA THR A 99 -6.18 20.44 -13.61
C THR A 99 -6.50 20.21 -12.13
N CYS A 100 -7.18 19.11 -11.81
CA CYS A 100 -7.44 18.69 -10.43
C CYS A 100 -6.14 18.48 -9.63
N ALA A 101 -5.13 17.82 -10.20
CA ALA A 101 -3.83 17.63 -9.56
C ALA A 101 -3.14 18.95 -9.20
N ARG A 102 -3.19 19.95 -10.10
CA ARG A 102 -2.64 21.29 -9.83
C ARG A 102 -3.36 21.99 -8.68
N PHE A 103 -4.69 21.91 -8.64
CA PHE A 103 -5.46 22.48 -7.54
C PHE A 103 -5.23 21.76 -6.21
N LEU A 104 -5.01 20.43 -6.25
CA LEU A 104 -4.65 19.66 -5.07
C LEU A 104 -3.30 20.10 -4.52
N HIS A 105 -2.29 20.28 -5.38
CA HIS A 105 -1.00 20.82 -4.96
C HIS A 105 -1.14 22.21 -4.32
N ALA A 106 -1.84 23.13 -4.97
CA ALA A 106 -2.03 24.49 -4.46
C ALA A 106 -2.74 24.54 -3.10
N ARG A 107 -3.61 23.58 -2.78
CA ARG A 107 -4.36 23.55 -1.53
C ARG A 107 -3.72 22.70 -0.43
N PHE A 108 -3.09 21.58 -0.79
CA PHE A 108 -2.62 20.57 0.15
C PHE A 108 -1.10 20.40 0.16
N GLY A 109 -0.35 21.09 -0.69
CA GLY A 109 1.12 20.99 -0.76
C GLY A 109 1.80 21.43 0.56
N GLU A 110 1.40 22.57 1.11
CA GLU A 110 1.90 23.03 2.41
C GLU A 110 1.49 22.09 3.55
N VAL A 111 0.24 21.59 3.51
CA VAL A 111 -0.25 20.59 4.48
C VAL A 111 0.65 19.35 4.44
N LEU A 112 1.01 18.88 3.25
CA LEU A 112 1.92 17.74 3.04
C LEU A 112 3.27 17.93 3.72
N GLY A 113 3.87 19.13 3.59
CA GLY A 113 5.16 19.47 4.21
C GLY A 113 5.08 19.63 5.74
N SER A 114 3.92 20.00 6.27
CA SER A 114 3.68 20.16 7.71
C SER A 114 3.27 18.88 8.44
N LEU A 115 2.99 17.79 7.71
CA LEU A 115 2.71 16.48 8.29
C LEU A 115 4.03 15.88 8.79
N GLY A 116 4.33 16.03 10.09
CA GLY A 116 5.32 15.19 10.78
C GLY A 116 4.88 13.73 10.80
N ALA A 117 5.71 12.80 11.30
CA ALA A 117 5.28 11.42 11.54
C ALA A 117 4.08 11.43 12.50
N PRO A 118 2.85 11.16 12.02
CA PRO A 118 1.68 11.37 12.85
C PRO A 118 1.65 10.32 13.96
N GLU A 119 1.21 10.72 15.16
CA GLU A 119 0.68 9.76 16.14
C GLU A 119 -0.37 8.88 15.44
N GLY A 120 -0.19 7.56 15.48
CA GLY A 120 -1.01 6.62 14.73
C GLY A 120 -0.66 6.49 13.25
N CYS A 121 0.56 6.84 12.82
CA CYS A 121 1.06 6.49 11.48
C CYS A 121 0.82 5.01 11.17
N LEU A 122 0.36 4.73 9.95
CA LEU A 122 0.40 3.39 9.35
C LEU A 122 1.63 3.36 8.45
N PRO A 123 2.75 2.77 8.89
CA PRO A 123 3.96 2.71 8.09
C PRO A 123 3.75 1.79 6.90
N MET A 124 4.31 2.19 5.76
CA MET A 124 4.27 1.46 4.50
C MET A 124 5.67 1.46 3.88
N LEU A 125 6.08 0.36 3.26
CA LEU A 125 7.38 0.31 2.56
C LEU A 125 7.39 1.27 1.37
N ALA A 126 8.48 2.03 1.22
CA ALA A 126 8.71 2.90 0.07
C ALA A 126 9.22 2.09 -1.12
N GLU A 127 8.36 1.25 -1.70
CA GLU A 127 8.76 0.36 -2.79
C GLU A 127 9.32 1.11 -4.01
N GLY A 128 10.37 0.53 -4.61
CA GLY A 128 11.09 1.14 -5.73
C GLY A 128 12.20 2.10 -5.32
N ARG A 129 12.46 2.28 -4.02
CA ARG A 129 13.65 3.00 -3.52
C ARG A 129 14.74 2.04 -3.10
N GLU A 130 15.97 2.40 -3.45
CA GLU A 130 17.17 1.79 -2.89
C GLU A 130 17.64 2.63 -1.70
N VAL A 131 17.82 1.98 -0.55
CA VAL A 131 18.29 2.60 0.68
C VAL A 131 19.45 1.78 1.25
N SER A 132 20.45 2.46 1.79
CA SER A 132 21.58 1.82 2.47
C SER A 132 21.45 2.05 3.97
N MET A 133 21.43 0.97 4.75
CA MET A 133 21.33 1.07 6.21
C MET A 133 22.09 -0.06 6.91
N ARG A 134 22.42 0.17 8.18
CA ARG A 134 22.96 -0.89 9.05
C ARG A 134 21.82 -1.82 9.44
N MET A 135 21.96 -3.09 9.06
CA MET A 135 20.97 -4.13 9.34
C MET A 135 21.10 -4.61 10.78
N GLU A 136 20.05 -4.35 11.57
CA GLU A 136 19.87 -4.88 12.93
C GLU A 136 18.67 -5.82 12.95
N PRO A 137 18.69 -6.92 13.74
CA PRO A 137 17.62 -7.92 13.74
C PRO A 137 16.23 -7.33 13.99
N THR A 138 16.12 -6.37 14.91
CA THR A 138 14.86 -5.70 15.25
C THR A 138 14.31 -4.87 14.09
N ARG A 139 15.17 -4.15 13.36
CA ARG A 139 14.77 -3.39 12.16
C ARG A 139 14.24 -4.30 11.06
N LEU A 140 14.94 -5.42 10.83
CA LEU A 140 14.54 -6.43 9.85
C LEU A 140 13.17 -7.04 10.19
N LEU A 141 12.97 -7.41 11.44
CA LEU A 141 11.72 -7.99 11.90
C LEU A 141 10.58 -6.96 11.80
N LEU A 142 10.83 -5.71 12.19
CA LEU A 142 9.86 -4.63 12.07
C LEU A 142 9.47 -4.40 10.60
N LEU A 143 10.45 -4.24 9.69
CA LEU A 143 10.21 -4.10 8.25
C LEU A 143 9.41 -5.26 7.65
N SER A 144 9.57 -6.48 8.18
CA SER A 144 8.83 -7.65 7.69
C SER A 144 7.32 -7.54 7.94
N TYR A 145 6.89 -6.76 8.94
CA TYR A 145 5.47 -6.56 9.26
C TYR A 145 4.90 -5.24 8.72
N VAL A 146 5.70 -4.40 8.06
CA VAL A 146 5.24 -3.10 7.51
C VAL A 146 4.42 -3.35 6.25
N ASP A 147 3.10 -3.16 6.36
CA ASP A 147 2.10 -3.49 5.33
C ASP A 147 1.23 -2.29 4.89
N GLY A 148 1.36 -1.13 5.55
CA GLY A 148 0.51 0.04 5.32
C GLY A 148 -0.88 -0.05 5.98
N GLU A 149 -1.13 -1.07 6.81
CA GLU A 149 -2.40 -1.31 7.49
C GLU A 149 -2.25 -1.32 9.02
N ALA A 150 -1.18 -1.92 9.53
CA ALA A 150 -0.91 -1.98 10.96
C ALA A 150 -0.39 -0.64 11.49
N SER A 151 -0.81 -0.25 12.70
CA SER A 151 -0.23 0.92 13.36
C SER A 151 1.12 0.61 14.00
N VAL A 152 1.90 1.64 14.32
CA VAL A 152 3.20 1.46 15.00
C VAL A 152 3.06 0.69 16.32
N GLU A 153 1.97 0.89 17.07
CA GLU A 153 1.68 0.14 18.29
C GLU A 153 1.41 -1.34 18.03
N GLU A 154 0.67 -1.65 16.97
CA GLU A 154 0.39 -3.03 16.56
C GLU A 154 1.66 -3.74 16.09
N LEU A 155 2.52 -3.04 15.36
CA LEU A 155 3.85 -3.53 14.97
C LEU A 155 4.74 -3.78 16.18
N ALA A 156 4.79 -2.85 17.13
CA ALA A 156 5.56 -2.99 18.35
C ALA A 156 5.17 -4.26 19.12
N SER A 157 3.85 -4.49 19.26
CA SER A 157 3.30 -5.68 19.90
C SER A 157 3.66 -6.98 19.15
N ARG A 158 3.63 -6.99 17.81
CA ARG A 158 3.98 -8.17 17.00
C ARG A 158 5.47 -8.52 17.07
N VAL A 159 6.32 -7.50 17.06
CA VAL A 159 7.80 -7.64 17.07
C VAL A 159 8.31 -7.92 18.49
N GLY A 160 7.53 -7.58 19.53
CA GLY A 160 7.92 -7.72 20.93
C GLY A 160 8.88 -6.61 21.39
N VAL A 161 8.65 -5.38 20.92
CA VAL A 161 9.46 -4.19 21.29
C VAL A 161 8.59 -3.13 21.97
N GLU A 162 9.23 -2.29 22.77
CA GLU A 162 8.59 -1.14 23.37
C GLU A 162 8.06 -0.18 22.30
N VAL A 163 6.87 0.39 22.53
CA VAL A 163 6.18 1.27 21.55
C VAL A 163 7.04 2.49 21.22
N GLU A 164 7.66 3.11 22.22
CA GLU A 164 8.58 4.25 22.01
C GLU A 164 9.72 3.87 21.06
N ARG A 165 10.33 2.69 21.25
CA ARG A 165 11.39 2.21 20.38
C ARG A 165 10.90 1.91 18.97
N ALA A 166 9.68 1.39 18.81
CA ALA A 166 9.09 1.17 17.50
C ALA A 166 8.87 2.49 16.74
N TYR A 167 8.43 3.54 17.43
CA TYR A 167 8.29 4.88 16.86
C TYR A 167 9.64 5.46 16.43
N GLU A 168 10.68 5.35 17.27
CA GLU A 168 12.04 5.76 16.90
C GLU A 168 12.53 5.03 15.65
N LEU A 169 12.34 3.71 15.58
CA LEU A 169 12.76 2.91 14.42
C LEU A 169 12.00 3.27 13.15
N ILE A 170 10.69 3.50 13.23
CA ILE A 170 9.89 3.95 12.09
C ILE A 170 10.35 5.33 11.62
N GLU A 171 10.67 6.23 12.55
CA GLU A 171 11.17 7.56 12.20
C GLU A 171 12.54 7.49 11.53
N GLU A 172 13.48 6.72 12.08
CA GLU A 172 14.79 6.46 11.45
C GLU A 172 14.62 5.90 10.02
N LEU A 173 13.68 4.96 9.83
CA LEU A 173 13.36 4.37 8.52
C LEU A 173 12.68 5.38 7.57
N ARG A 174 11.90 6.32 8.10
CA ARG A 174 11.26 7.39 7.34
C ARG A 174 12.28 8.42 6.86
N GLU A 175 13.19 8.83 7.73
CA GLU A 175 14.24 9.82 7.42
C GLU A 175 15.16 9.34 6.29
N ILE A 176 15.48 8.05 6.24
CA ILE A 176 16.26 7.46 5.14
C ILE A 176 15.40 7.09 3.93
N GLY A 177 14.08 7.32 3.99
CA GLY A 177 13.15 7.09 2.88
C GLY A 177 12.82 5.61 2.62
N ALA A 178 13.03 4.72 3.58
CA ALA A 178 12.69 3.30 3.49
C ALA A 178 11.20 3.04 3.77
N VAL A 179 10.60 3.89 4.61
CA VAL A 179 9.20 3.80 5.03
C VAL A 179 8.50 5.14 4.78
N LEU A 180 7.24 5.07 4.41
CA LEU A 180 6.32 6.19 4.28
C LEU A 180 5.28 6.11 5.38
N CYS A 181 4.78 7.26 5.82
CA CYS A 181 3.77 7.33 6.86
C CYS A 181 2.42 7.74 6.30
N LEU A 182 1.44 6.84 6.39
CA LEU A 182 0.04 7.12 6.13
C LEU A 182 -0.64 7.63 7.41
N PRO A 183 -1.51 8.65 7.35
CA PRO A 183 -2.28 9.09 8.51
C PRO A 183 -3.37 8.06 8.87
N ARG A 184 -3.53 7.75 10.17
CA ARG A 184 -4.65 6.93 10.68
C ARG A 184 -5.99 7.62 10.39
N ARG A 185 -7.01 6.85 10.00
CA ARG A 185 -8.39 7.33 10.07
C ARG A 185 -8.84 7.37 11.52
N ALA A 186 -9.20 8.54 12.03
CA ALA A 186 -9.87 8.65 13.31
C ALA A 186 -11.30 8.07 13.19
N GLY A 187 -11.60 6.99 13.93
CA GLY A 187 -12.98 6.52 14.12
C GLY A 187 -13.45 5.35 13.27
N VAL A 188 -12.57 4.64 12.56
CA VAL A 188 -12.91 3.32 12.02
C VAL A 188 -12.25 2.28 12.91
N SER A 189 -13.02 1.76 13.87
CA SER A 189 -12.77 0.41 14.39
C SER A 189 -12.63 -0.49 13.18
N VAL A 190 -11.46 -1.08 13.00
CA VAL A 190 -11.20 -2.04 11.93
C VAL A 190 -12.14 -3.21 12.20
N ALA A 191 -13.34 -3.16 11.62
CA ALA A 191 -14.15 -4.34 11.49
C ALA A 191 -13.30 -5.32 10.70
N ARG A 192 -12.89 -6.40 11.37
CA ARG A 192 -12.25 -7.58 10.80
C ARG A 192 -12.74 -7.77 9.35
N PRO A 193 -11.84 -7.91 8.36
CA PRO A 193 -12.29 -8.12 6.98
C PRO A 193 -13.23 -9.31 6.94
N VAL A 194 -14.45 -9.06 6.47
CA VAL A 194 -15.44 -10.08 6.14
C VAL A 194 -14.77 -11.01 5.14
N ARG A 195 -14.67 -12.31 5.47
CA ARG A 195 -14.15 -13.38 4.59
C ARG A 195 -14.62 -13.12 3.16
N PRO A 196 -13.73 -12.81 2.20
CA PRO A 196 -14.17 -12.51 0.85
C PRO A 196 -14.75 -13.76 0.21
N VAL A 197 -15.81 -13.56 -0.56
CA VAL A 197 -16.43 -14.62 -1.35
C VAL A 197 -15.41 -15.03 -2.43
N PRO A 198 -14.91 -16.28 -2.44
CA PRO A 198 -13.86 -16.68 -3.38
C PRO A 198 -14.36 -16.60 -4.83
N ARG A 199 -13.51 -16.04 -5.71
CA ARG A 199 -13.83 -15.78 -7.12
C ARG A 199 -14.05 -17.10 -7.90
N PRO A 200 -14.78 -17.07 -9.03
CA PRO A 200 -14.93 -18.24 -9.89
C PRO A 200 -13.56 -18.74 -10.38
N GLY A 201 -13.23 -20.02 -10.15
CA GLY A 201 -11.96 -20.63 -10.58
C GLY A 201 -10.86 -20.68 -9.51
N ALA A 202 -11.10 -20.23 -8.28
CA ALA A 202 -10.17 -20.44 -7.18
C ALA A 202 -10.11 -21.93 -6.77
N ILE A 203 -8.99 -22.59 -7.12
CA ILE A 203 -8.72 -24.01 -6.81
C ILE A 203 -8.19 -24.18 -5.38
N TYR A 204 -7.66 -23.11 -4.78
CA TYR A 204 -7.11 -23.12 -3.43
C TYR A 204 -7.85 -22.08 -2.58
N GLU A 205 -8.04 -22.39 -1.30
CA GLU A 205 -8.59 -21.45 -0.32
C GLU A 205 -7.90 -21.63 1.03
N LEU A 206 -7.96 -20.61 1.88
CA LEU A 206 -7.46 -20.69 3.25
C LEU A 206 -8.21 -21.78 4.01
N ASP A 207 -7.51 -22.55 4.84
CA ASP A 207 -8.16 -23.58 5.65
C ASP A 207 -9.25 -22.93 6.56
N PRO A 208 -10.49 -23.45 6.58
CA PRO A 208 -11.58 -22.86 7.36
C PRO A 208 -11.31 -22.70 8.85
N LYS A 209 -10.32 -23.43 9.40
CA LYS A 209 -9.89 -23.32 10.80
C LYS A 209 -9.29 -21.95 11.12
N PHE A 210 -8.81 -21.22 10.12
CA PHE A 210 -8.32 -19.85 10.29
C PHE A 210 -9.48 -18.86 10.18
N GLU A 211 -9.66 -18.04 11.21
CA GLU A 211 -10.63 -16.96 11.19
C GLU A 211 -10.16 -15.77 10.34
N SER A 212 -8.84 -15.62 10.18
CA SER A 212 -8.24 -14.52 9.44
C SER A 212 -6.90 -14.87 8.77
N VAL A 213 -6.46 -14.00 7.87
CA VAL A 213 -5.17 -14.12 7.16
C VAL A 213 -4.00 -13.98 8.16
N GLU A 214 -4.14 -13.10 9.15
CA GLU A 214 -3.13 -12.85 10.18
C GLU A 214 -2.87 -14.08 11.05
N GLU A 215 -3.92 -14.84 11.37
CA GLU A 215 -3.80 -16.09 12.11
C GLU A 215 -2.99 -17.12 11.31
N ALA A 216 -3.25 -17.24 10.01
CA ALA A 216 -2.50 -18.12 9.10
C ALA A 216 -1.03 -17.69 8.93
N LEU A 217 -0.77 -16.38 8.83
CA LEU A 217 0.58 -15.83 8.72
C LEU A 217 1.43 -16.10 9.97
N SER A 218 0.81 -16.11 11.16
CA SER A 218 1.53 -16.38 12.42
C SER A 218 2.14 -17.78 12.51
N LEU A 219 1.61 -18.73 11.75
CA LEU A 219 2.07 -20.13 11.71
C LEU A 219 2.92 -20.43 10.47
N ALA A 220 3.03 -19.49 9.54
CA ALA A 220 3.72 -19.68 8.27
C ALA A 220 5.24 -19.47 8.42
N PRO A 221 6.07 -20.18 7.64
CA PRO A 221 7.50 -19.90 7.56
C PRO A 221 7.76 -18.45 7.08
N PRO A 222 8.81 -17.78 7.58
CA PRO A 222 9.13 -16.40 7.21
C PRO A 222 9.66 -16.35 5.77
N SER A 223 8.75 -16.15 4.82
CA SER A 223 9.03 -15.99 3.39
C SER A 223 8.01 -15.06 2.76
N ARG A 224 8.51 -14.06 2.03
CA ARG A 224 7.66 -13.07 1.36
C ARG A 224 6.77 -13.70 0.28
N LEU A 225 7.25 -14.74 -0.40
CA LEU A 225 6.47 -15.48 -1.38
C LEU A 225 5.29 -16.24 -0.71
N ILE A 226 5.55 -16.86 0.45
CA ILE A 226 4.55 -17.57 1.24
C ILE A 226 3.51 -16.60 1.80
N TRP A 227 3.95 -15.44 2.29
CA TRP A 227 3.06 -14.38 2.78
C TRP A 227 2.10 -13.88 1.70
N LEU A 228 2.63 -13.49 0.55
CA LEU A 228 1.82 -13.00 -0.57
C LEU A 228 0.86 -14.09 -1.10
N ALA A 229 1.26 -15.36 -1.04
CA ALA A 229 0.37 -16.48 -1.36
C ALA A 229 -0.78 -16.62 -0.35
N ILE A 230 -0.51 -16.51 0.96
CA ILE A 230 -1.53 -16.56 2.02
C ILE A 230 -2.50 -15.37 1.91
N GLU A 231 -2.01 -14.17 1.62
CA GLU A 231 -2.85 -13.00 1.35
C GLU A 231 -3.73 -13.20 0.10
N GLY A 232 -3.15 -13.76 -0.97
CA GLY A 232 -3.88 -14.12 -2.19
C GLY A 232 -5.00 -15.13 -1.93
N LEU A 233 -4.74 -16.15 -1.09
CA LEU A 233 -5.76 -17.10 -0.63
C LEU A 233 -6.84 -16.41 0.21
N GLY A 234 -6.42 -15.50 1.09
CA GLY A 234 -7.31 -14.66 1.89
C GLY A 234 -8.27 -13.82 1.05
N ARG A 235 -7.91 -13.51 -0.20
CA ARG A 235 -8.71 -12.76 -1.19
C ARG A 235 -9.48 -13.64 -2.18
N GLY A 236 -9.28 -14.96 -2.11
CA GLY A 236 -9.90 -15.94 -3.02
C GLY A 236 -9.44 -15.79 -4.47
N LEU A 237 -8.17 -15.42 -4.69
CA LEU A 237 -7.57 -15.31 -6.01
C LEU A 237 -7.39 -16.69 -6.65
N ASN A 238 -7.54 -16.76 -7.98
CA ASN A 238 -7.11 -17.94 -8.73
C ASN A 238 -5.59 -17.91 -8.98
N LEU A 239 -5.03 -19.01 -9.50
CA LEU A 239 -3.58 -19.16 -9.65
C LEU A 239 -2.94 -18.08 -10.54
N ASP A 240 -3.60 -17.72 -11.65
CA ASP A 240 -3.09 -16.69 -12.57
C ASP A 240 -3.15 -15.29 -11.93
N GLU A 241 -4.23 -14.97 -11.21
CA GLU A 241 -4.36 -13.75 -10.42
C GLU A 241 -3.32 -13.67 -9.29
N MET A 242 -2.95 -14.81 -8.71
CA MET A 242 -1.98 -14.90 -7.62
C MET A 242 -0.55 -14.66 -8.12
N VAL A 243 -0.20 -15.22 -9.28
CA VAL A 243 1.08 -14.92 -9.96
C VAL A 243 1.15 -13.42 -10.30
N GLU A 244 0.07 -12.85 -10.85
CA GLU A 244 0.04 -11.41 -11.13
C GLU A 244 0.17 -10.56 -9.86
N HIS A 245 -0.53 -10.95 -8.78
CA HIS A 245 -0.46 -10.27 -7.49
C HIS A 245 0.97 -10.29 -6.93
N ILE A 246 1.61 -11.46 -6.85
CA ILE A 246 2.98 -11.61 -6.35
C ILE A 246 3.97 -10.82 -7.22
N THR A 247 3.81 -10.88 -8.55
CA THR A 247 4.67 -10.16 -9.50
C THR A 247 4.49 -8.64 -9.38
N SER A 248 3.27 -8.17 -9.14
CA SER A 248 2.97 -6.75 -8.94
C SER A 248 3.59 -6.21 -7.65
N SER A 249 3.74 -7.05 -6.63
CA SER A 249 4.43 -6.73 -5.36
C SER A 249 5.96 -6.84 -5.44
N GLY A 250 6.52 -6.85 -6.65
CA GLY A 250 7.96 -6.80 -6.91
C GLY A 250 8.71 -8.13 -6.80
N VAL A 251 8.01 -9.25 -6.52
CA VAL A 251 8.61 -10.58 -6.43
C VAL A 251 8.53 -11.25 -7.81
N ARG A 252 9.68 -11.47 -8.45
CA ARG A 252 9.74 -12.27 -9.69
C ARG A 252 9.41 -13.71 -9.35
N THR A 253 8.33 -14.25 -9.91
CA THR A 253 7.94 -15.64 -9.70
C THR A 253 7.33 -16.25 -10.96
N THR A 254 7.31 -17.57 -11.05
CA THR A 254 6.59 -18.32 -12.09
C THR A 254 5.31 -18.96 -11.55
N ARG A 255 4.46 -19.43 -12.48
CA ARG A 255 3.27 -20.19 -12.12
C ARG A 255 3.60 -21.47 -11.36
N GLU A 256 4.65 -22.19 -11.77
CA GLU A 256 5.06 -23.42 -11.09
C GLU A 256 5.51 -23.13 -9.65
N GLU A 257 6.28 -22.07 -9.43
CA GLU A 257 6.73 -21.68 -8.08
C GLU A 257 5.56 -21.32 -7.15
N VAL A 258 4.57 -20.58 -7.65
CA VAL A 258 3.37 -20.25 -6.87
C VAL A 258 2.56 -21.51 -6.55
N GLU A 259 2.47 -22.45 -7.51
CA GLU A 259 1.81 -23.72 -7.28
C GLU A 259 2.54 -24.59 -6.24
N GLU A 260 3.87 -24.66 -6.29
CA GLU A 260 4.69 -25.34 -5.28
C GLU A 260 4.51 -24.74 -3.87
N VAL A 261 4.42 -23.42 -3.77
CA VAL A 261 4.13 -22.73 -2.51
C VAL A 261 2.74 -23.05 -2.00
N LEU A 262 1.74 -23.07 -2.88
CA LEU A 262 0.37 -23.44 -2.51
C LEU A 262 0.29 -24.90 -2.05
N GLU A 263 1.01 -25.82 -2.70
CA GLU A 263 1.12 -27.21 -2.25
C GLU A 263 1.81 -27.32 -0.89
N LEU A 264 2.86 -26.54 -0.65
CA LEU A 264 3.52 -26.44 0.66
C LEU A 264 2.54 -25.95 1.72
N LEU A 265 1.76 -24.90 1.44
CA LEU A 265 0.73 -24.38 2.34
C LEU A 265 -0.36 -25.42 2.62
N VAL A 266 -0.73 -26.26 1.65
CA VAL A 266 -1.64 -27.40 1.86
C VAL A 266 -1.02 -28.43 2.80
N ARG A 267 0.26 -28.77 2.63
CA ARG A 267 0.97 -29.70 3.52
C ARG A 267 1.08 -29.17 4.96
N LEU A 268 1.25 -27.85 5.11
CA LEU A 268 1.24 -27.18 6.41
C LEU A 268 -0.17 -27.05 7.02
N GLY A 269 -1.21 -27.44 6.27
CA GLY A 269 -2.60 -27.28 6.66
C GLY A 269 -3.02 -25.81 6.76
N ILE A 270 -2.34 -24.91 6.08
CA ILE A 270 -2.67 -23.48 6.00
C ILE A 270 -3.68 -23.22 4.88
N ALA A 271 -3.57 -23.96 3.78
CA ALA A 271 -4.47 -23.91 2.64
C ALA A 271 -5.16 -25.26 2.41
N ARG A 272 -6.24 -25.26 1.63
CA ARG A 272 -6.86 -26.49 1.12
C ARG A 272 -7.20 -26.36 -0.37
N ARG A 273 -7.23 -27.50 -1.07
CA ARG A 273 -7.78 -27.58 -2.43
C ARG A 273 -9.31 -27.57 -2.36
N ARG A 274 -9.92 -26.68 -3.14
CA ARG A 274 -11.36 -26.59 -3.33
C ARG A 274 -11.77 -27.68 -4.33
N GLY A 275 -12.60 -28.62 -3.86
CA GLY A 275 -13.20 -29.68 -4.67
C GLY A 275 -14.49 -29.21 -5.34
#